data_AF-A0A093VKC2-F1
#
_entry.id   AF-A0A093VKC2-F1
#
_cell.length_a   1.000
_cell.length_b   1.000
_cell.length_c   1.000
_cell.angle_alpha   90.00
_cell.angle_beta   90.00
_cell.angle_gamma   90.00
#
_symmetry.space_group_name_H-M   'P 1'
#
loop_
_entity.id
_entity.type
_entity.pdbx_description
1 polymer ?
#
loop_
_entity_poly.entity_id
_entity_poly.type
_entity_poly.pdbx_seq_one_letter_code
_entity_poly.pdbx_strand_id
1 'polypeptide(L)'
;MNDMFKKINAREKLIGWYHSGPKLRASDLEINELFKRYTPNPLLVIIDVQPKEVGVPTDAYFAVEEIKDDGTTTSKTFVHTPSIIEAEEAEEIGVEHLLRDIRDVAVGTLSNRITGQLQSLQGLHLRLRDIGQYLQKVLDHELPVNHAILGNLQDIFNLLPNLSTPKSANEANGTESESRIASLYAP
;
A
#
# COMPACT_ATOMS: atom_id res chain seq x y z
N MET A 1 -31.18 0.30 8.18
CA MET A 1 -30.20 -0.69 7.70
C MET A 1 -29.17 -1.03 8.78
N ASN A 2 -28.51 -0.06 9.42
CA ASN A 2 -27.59 -0.31 10.55
C ASN A 2 -28.23 -1.13 11.69
N ASP A 3 -29.48 -0.84 12.05
CA ASP A 3 -30.19 -1.61 13.10
C ASP A 3 -30.53 -3.04 12.67
N MET A 4 -30.55 -3.34 11.37
CA MET A 4 -30.74 -4.71 10.86
C MET A 4 -29.43 -5.49 10.94
N PHE A 5 -28.29 -4.89 10.58
CA PHE A 5 -26.97 -5.52 10.74
C PHE A 5 -26.67 -5.85 12.20
N LYS A 6 -26.97 -4.94 13.13
CA LYS A 6 -26.81 -5.17 14.57
C LYS A 6 -27.65 -6.34 15.10
N LYS A 7 -28.76 -6.70 14.45
CA LYS A 7 -29.58 -7.87 14.82
C LYS A 7 -28.94 -9.18 14.39
N ILE A 8 -28.14 -9.17 13.32
CA ILE A 8 -27.43 -10.34 12.81
C ILE A 8 -26.15 -10.54 13.61
N ASN A 9 -25.36 -9.46 13.74
CA ASN A 9 -24.10 -9.48 14.47
C ASN A 9 -23.93 -8.19 15.27
N ALA A 10 -24.00 -8.30 16.59
CA ALA A 10 -23.86 -7.15 17.49
C ALA A 10 -22.42 -6.62 17.58
N ARG A 11 -21.42 -7.38 17.11
CA ARG A 11 -20.01 -6.97 17.12
C ARG A 11 -19.66 -6.02 15.98
N GLU A 12 -20.42 -6.04 14.89
CA GLU A 12 -20.19 -5.19 13.73
C GLU A 12 -20.56 -3.73 14.03
N LYS A 13 -19.66 -2.81 13.65
CA LYS A 13 -19.82 -1.37 13.83
C LYS A 13 -19.48 -0.66 12.52
N LEU A 14 -20.13 0.48 12.29
CA LEU A 14 -19.77 1.35 11.17
C LEU A 14 -18.40 1.98 11.43
N ILE A 15 -17.44 1.67 10.56
CA ILE A 15 -16.06 2.18 10.66
C ILE A 15 -15.72 3.26 9.62
N GLY A 16 -16.52 3.36 8.56
CA GLY A 16 -16.20 4.24 7.44
C GLY A 16 -17.11 4.03 6.25
N TRP A 17 -16.62 4.39 5.08
CA TRP A 17 -17.33 4.32 3.80
C TRP A 17 -16.34 4.06 2.66
N TYR A 18 -16.85 3.60 1.53
CA TYR A 18 -16.02 3.31 0.37
C TYR A 18 -16.67 3.84 -0.91
N HIS A 19 -15.86 4.06 -1.93
CA HIS A 19 -16.34 4.29 -3.30
C HIS A 19 -15.44 3.59 -4.31
N SER A 20 -15.98 3.34 -5.50
CA SER A 20 -15.36 2.52 -6.54
C SER A 20 -14.34 3.27 -7.41
N GLY A 21 -13.71 4.33 -6.87
CA GLY A 21 -12.69 5.10 -7.60
C GLY A 21 -13.17 5.87 -8.84
N PRO A 22 -12.25 6.33 -9.72
CA PRO A 22 -10.83 5.97 -9.78
C PRO A 22 -9.89 6.83 -8.92
N LYS A 23 -10.28 8.05 -8.53
CA LYS A 23 -9.44 9.00 -7.78
C LYS A 23 -10.25 9.79 -6.77
N LEU A 24 -9.57 10.30 -5.74
CA LEU A 24 -10.12 11.25 -4.77
C LEU A 24 -10.69 12.48 -5.48
N ARG A 25 -11.85 12.93 -5.01
CA ARG A 25 -12.56 14.14 -5.43
C ARG A 25 -12.71 15.09 -4.26
N ALA A 26 -12.82 16.39 -4.55
CA ALA A 26 -13.07 17.40 -3.51
C ALA A 26 -14.37 17.15 -2.73
N SER A 27 -15.39 16.59 -3.40
CA SER A 27 -16.66 16.18 -2.79
C SER A 27 -16.51 15.12 -1.70
N ASP A 28 -15.43 14.35 -1.72
CA ASP A 28 -15.23 13.24 -0.78
C ASP A 28 -15.01 13.77 0.65
N LEU A 29 -14.45 14.98 0.80
CA LEU A 29 -14.34 15.64 2.10
C LEU A 29 -15.73 15.99 2.66
N GLU A 30 -16.64 16.48 1.81
CA GLU A 30 -18.02 16.82 2.23
C GLU A 30 -18.80 15.58 2.65
N ILE A 31 -18.66 14.49 1.88
CA ILE A 31 -19.27 13.19 2.21
C ILE A 31 -18.70 12.67 3.53
N ASN A 32 -17.38 12.77 3.73
CA ASN A 32 -16.74 12.32 4.95
C ASN A 32 -17.24 13.06 6.20
N GLU A 33 -17.51 14.37 6.09
CA GLU A 33 -18.12 15.15 7.18
C GLU A 33 -19.54 14.70 7.53
N LEU A 34 -20.33 14.20 6.56
CA LEU A 34 -21.63 13.61 6.85
C LEU A 34 -21.49 12.31 7.66
N PHE A 35 -20.49 11.49 7.34
CA PHE A 35 -20.21 10.23 8.04
C PHE A 35 -19.68 10.43 9.47
N LYS A 36 -19.09 11.60 9.77
CA LYS A 36 -18.66 11.94 11.14
C LYS A 36 -19.79 11.93 12.18
N ARG A 37 -21.05 12.07 11.74
CA ARG A 37 -22.24 11.94 12.62
C ARG A 37 -22.42 10.53 13.17
N TYR A 38 -21.85 9.52 12.52
CA TYR A 38 -22.02 8.11 12.86
C TYR A 38 -20.75 7.47 13.44
N THR A 39 -19.56 7.92 13.03
CA THR A 39 -18.27 7.48 13.55
C THR A 39 -17.33 8.68 13.68
N PRO A 40 -16.57 8.85 14.77
CA PRO A 40 -15.74 10.04 14.97
C PRO A 40 -14.64 10.17 13.90
N ASN A 41 -14.05 9.04 13.48
CA ASN A 41 -12.96 8.98 12.52
C ASN A 41 -13.34 8.01 11.38
N PRO A 42 -14.16 8.46 10.41
CA PRO A 42 -14.53 7.61 9.28
C PRO A 42 -13.30 7.32 8.41
N LEU A 43 -13.07 6.04 8.13
CA LEU A 43 -12.11 5.59 7.12
C LEU A 43 -12.74 5.68 5.73
N LEU A 44 -12.03 6.29 4.78
CA LEU A 44 -12.39 6.25 3.37
C LEU A 44 -11.57 5.14 2.68
N VAL A 45 -12.23 4.22 1.99
CA VAL A 45 -11.57 3.21 1.16
C VAL A 45 -11.95 3.40 -0.30
N ILE A 46 -10.95 3.54 -1.16
CA ILE A 46 -11.14 3.55 -2.62
C ILE A 46 -10.87 2.14 -3.12
N ILE A 47 -11.87 1.55 -3.78
CA ILE A 47 -11.76 0.23 -4.38
C ILE A 47 -11.69 0.42 -5.89
N ASP A 48 -10.58 0.02 -6.50
CA ASP A 48 -10.45 0.01 -7.95
C ASP A 48 -11.20 -1.19 -8.53
N VAL A 49 -12.16 -0.90 -9.41
CA VAL A 49 -12.95 -1.93 -10.11
C VAL A 49 -12.18 -2.47 -11.32
N GLN A 50 -11.19 -1.72 -11.81
CA GLN A 50 -10.36 -2.18 -12.91
C GLN A 50 -9.22 -3.05 -12.35
N PRO A 51 -9.10 -4.31 -12.79
CA PRO A 51 -8.03 -5.18 -12.32
C PRO A 51 -6.67 -4.61 -12.77
N LYS A 52 -5.80 -4.36 -11.79
CA LYS A 52 -4.40 -3.98 -12.02
C LYS A 52 -3.52 -5.21 -11.97
N GLU A 53 -2.46 -5.22 -12.77
CA GLU A 53 -1.50 -6.34 -12.80
C GLU A 53 -0.67 -6.44 -11.51
N VAL A 54 -0.50 -5.33 -10.78
CA VAL A 54 0.38 -5.24 -9.61
C VAL A 54 -0.27 -4.41 -8.50
N GLY A 55 -0.18 -4.93 -7.27
CA GLY A 55 -0.64 -4.29 -6.04
C GLY A 55 -2.05 -4.69 -5.62
N VAL A 56 -2.44 -4.24 -4.43
CA VAL A 56 -3.82 -4.39 -3.94
C VAL A 56 -4.72 -3.33 -4.59
N PRO A 57 -5.96 -3.65 -4.98
CA PRO A 57 -6.88 -2.70 -5.60
C PRO A 57 -7.52 -1.72 -4.60
N THR A 58 -7.01 -1.65 -3.37
CA THR A 58 -7.58 -0.88 -2.27
C THR A 58 -6.61 0.19 -1.79
N ASP A 59 -7.05 1.44 -1.78
CA ASP A 59 -6.33 2.55 -1.16
C ASP A 59 -7.17 3.09 0.01
N ALA A 60 -6.55 3.31 1.16
CA ALA A 60 -7.25 3.73 2.37
C ALA A 60 -6.78 5.13 2.82
N TYR A 61 -7.71 5.95 3.32
CA TYR A 61 -7.45 7.34 3.66
C TYR A 61 -8.19 7.78 4.92
N PHE A 62 -7.52 8.60 5.74
CA PHE A 62 -8.15 9.37 6.82
C PHE A 62 -8.16 10.85 6.48
N ALA A 63 -9.26 11.53 6.81
CA ALA A 63 -9.31 12.99 6.72
C ALA A 63 -8.62 13.60 7.95
N VAL A 64 -7.57 14.38 7.71
CA VAL A 64 -6.83 15.08 8.75
C VAL A 64 -6.83 16.58 8.46
N GLU A 65 -6.73 17.37 9.52
CA GLU A 65 -6.57 18.81 9.43
C GLU A 65 -5.07 19.12 9.37
N GLU A 66 -4.61 19.57 8.21
CA GLU A 66 -3.21 19.92 7.98
C GLU A 66 -3.05 21.43 8.11
N ILE A 67 -2.14 21.86 8.98
CA ILE A 67 -1.75 23.25 9.13
C ILE A 67 -0.65 23.49 8.11
N LYS A 68 -0.86 24.41 7.17
CA LYS A 68 0.18 24.76 6.20
C LYS A 68 1.40 25.35 6.90
N ASP A 69 2.58 25.17 6.30
CA ASP A 69 3.86 25.71 6.78
C ASP A 69 3.83 27.24 6.99
N ASP A 70 2.98 27.95 6.23
CA ASP A 70 2.76 29.39 6.36
C ASP A 70 1.93 29.79 7.60
N GLY A 71 1.45 28.84 8.41
CA GLY A 71 0.71 29.04 9.66
C GLY A 71 -0.68 29.69 9.54
N THR A 72 -1.12 30.00 8.32
CA THR A 72 -2.27 30.89 8.07
C THR A 72 -3.58 30.18 7.78
N THR A 73 -3.57 28.91 7.34
CA THR A 73 -4.80 28.17 7.02
C THR A 73 -4.72 26.68 7.35
N THR A 74 -5.71 26.19 8.08
CA THR A 74 -5.96 24.75 8.27
C THR A 74 -6.74 24.25 7.05
N SER A 75 -6.15 23.37 6.25
CA SER A 75 -6.85 22.68 5.16
C SER A 75 -7.09 21.23 5.52
N LYS A 76 -8.31 20.73 5.30
CA LYS A 76 -8.61 19.31 5.44
C LYS A 76 -8.08 18.57 4.22
N THR A 77 -7.21 17.59 4.46
CA THR A 77 -6.60 16.76 3.44
C THR A 77 -6.78 15.29 3.80
N PHE A 78 -6.78 14.42 2.78
CA PHE A 78 -6.77 12.98 3.00
C PHE A 78 -5.33 12.48 3.05
N VAL A 79 -4.98 11.78 4.12
CA VAL A 79 -3.68 11.13 4.26
C VAL A 79 -3.85 9.63 4.01
N HIS A 80 -3.02 9.12 3.11
CA HIS A 80 -2.97 7.70 2.77
C HIS A 80 -2.54 6.86 3.97
N THR A 81 -3.28 5.80 4.24
CA THR A 81 -3.02 4.82 5.29
C THR A 81 -2.66 3.48 4.64
N PRO A 82 -1.53 2.86 5.00
CA PRO A 82 -1.19 1.52 4.50
C PRO A 82 -2.33 0.53 4.74
N SER A 83 -2.67 -0.24 3.71
CA SER A 83 -3.74 -1.25 3.78
C SER A 83 -3.25 -2.59 3.24
N ILE A 84 -3.82 -3.66 3.78
CA ILE A 84 -3.58 -5.05 3.39
C ILE A 84 -4.93 -5.76 3.39
N ILE A 85 -5.09 -6.71 2.46
CA ILE A 85 -6.29 -7.53 2.37
C ILE A 85 -6.00 -8.82 3.12
N GLU A 86 -6.79 -9.09 4.15
CA GLU A 86 -6.77 -10.33 4.93
C GLU A 86 -8.16 -10.98 4.84
N ALA A 87 -8.20 -12.29 5.03
CA ALA A 87 -9.43 -13.09 4.99
C ALA A 87 -9.58 -13.87 6.29
N GLU A 88 -10.83 -14.08 6.72
CA GLU A 88 -11.14 -15.05 7.79
C GLU A 88 -11.15 -16.48 7.22
N GLU A 89 -10.98 -17.50 8.08
CA GLU A 89 -10.95 -18.93 7.68
C GLU A 89 -12.13 -19.32 6.76
N ALA A 90 -13.34 -18.88 7.09
CA ALA A 90 -14.52 -19.17 6.28
C ALA A 90 -14.46 -18.52 4.89
N GLU A 91 -13.88 -17.32 4.78
CA GLU A 91 -13.70 -16.61 3.51
C GLU A 91 -12.57 -17.23 2.69
N GLU A 92 -11.46 -17.60 3.34
CA GLU A 92 -10.32 -18.25 2.69
C GLU A 92 -10.73 -19.54 2.00
N ILE A 93 -11.46 -20.42 2.71
CA ILE A 93 -11.99 -21.67 2.14
C ILE A 93 -12.93 -21.37 0.96
N GLY A 94 -13.78 -20.35 1.09
CA GLY A 94 -14.70 -19.93 0.04
C GLY A 94 -13.97 -19.46 -1.22
N VAL A 95 -12.96 -18.61 -1.08
CA VAL A 95 -12.14 -18.10 -2.18
C VAL A 95 -11.32 -19.22 -2.82
N GLU A 96 -10.71 -20.09 -2.02
CA GLU A 96 -9.95 -21.23 -2.53
C GLU A 96 -10.83 -22.16 -3.37
N HIS A 97 -12.05 -22.42 -2.93
CA HIS A 97 -13.01 -23.21 -3.68
C HIS A 97 -13.35 -22.59 -5.03
N LEU A 98 -13.58 -21.27 -5.07
CA LEU A 98 -13.90 -20.54 -6.31
C LEU A 98 -12.73 -20.49 -7.29
N LEU A 99 -11.50 -20.50 -6.79
CA LEU A 99 -10.28 -20.39 -7.60
C LEU A 99 -9.66 -21.74 -7.97
N ARG A 100 -10.29 -22.86 -7.62
CA ARG A 100 -9.76 -24.21 -7.86
C ARG A 100 -9.39 -24.48 -9.32
N ASP A 101 -10.16 -23.95 -10.25
CA ASP A 101 -9.95 -24.18 -11.69
C ASP A 101 -8.91 -23.24 -12.31
N ILE A 102 -8.51 -22.19 -11.59
CA ILE A 102 -7.54 -21.17 -12.05
C ILE A 102 -6.18 -21.38 -11.37
N ARG A 103 -6.17 -21.85 -10.13
CA ARG A 103 -4.97 -21.99 -9.32
C ARG A 103 -4.22 -23.27 -9.68
N ASP A 104 -3.08 -23.12 -10.33
CA ASP A 104 -2.18 -24.24 -10.59
C ASP A 104 -1.42 -24.62 -9.31
N VAL A 105 -1.89 -25.66 -8.63
CA VAL A 105 -1.29 -26.19 -7.38
C VAL A 105 0.10 -26.78 -7.63
N ALA A 106 0.51 -26.98 -8.89
CA ALA A 106 1.80 -27.55 -9.26
C ALA A 106 2.97 -26.54 -9.31
N VAL A 107 2.73 -25.24 -9.04
CA VAL A 107 3.80 -24.23 -9.09
C VAL A 107 4.75 -24.41 -7.92
N GLY A 108 5.98 -24.86 -8.21
CA GLY A 108 7.03 -25.05 -7.22
C GLY A 108 7.44 -23.77 -6.48
N THR A 109 8.04 -23.94 -5.31
CA THR A 109 8.48 -22.83 -4.43
C THR A 109 9.45 -21.87 -5.11
N LEU A 110 10.30 -22.36 -6.02
CA LEU A 110 11.23 -21.53 -6.79
C LEU A 110 10.51 -20.62 -7.78
N SER A 111 9.54 -21.16 -8.53
CA SER A 111 8.76 -20.38 -9.50
C SER A 111 8.00 -19.25 -8.79
N ASN A 112 7.38 -19.53 -7.64
CA ASN A 112 6.72 -18.51 -6.83
C ASN A 112 7.68 -17.40 -6.37
N ARG A 113 8.91 -17.75 -5.97
CA ARG A 113 9.93 -16.76 -5.59
C ARG A 113 10.36 -15.89 -6.76
N ILE A 114 10.57 -16.48 -7.94
CA ILE A 114 10.95 -15.74 -9.16
C ILE A 114 9.83 -14.79 -9.57
N THR A 115 8.58 -15.28 -9.59
CA THR A 115 7.40 -14.46 -9.90
C THR A 115 7.26 -13.31 -8.89
N GLY A 116 7.45 -13.57 -7.60
CA GLY A 116 7.40 -12.52 -6.57
C GLY A 116 8.49 -11.46 -6.74
N GLN A 117 9.71 -11.85 -7.11
CA GLN A 117 10.79 -10.88 -7.40
C GLN A 117 10.46 -10.03 -8.64
N LEU A 118 9.94 -10.65 -9.70
CA LEU A 118 9.55 -9.97 -10.93
C LEU A 118 8.43 -8.95 -10.66
N GLN A 119 7.38 -9.36 -9.95
CA GLN A 119 6.26 -8.49 -9.55
C GLN A 119 6.74 -7.33 -8.67
N SER A 120 7.65 -7.57 -7.73
CA SER A 120 8.22 -6.53 -6.88
C SER A 120 8.99 -5.49 -7.71
N LEU A 121 9.76 -5.94 -8.70
CA LEU A 121 10.51 -5.05 -9.59
C LEU A 121 9.59 -4.23 -10.50
N GLN A 122 8.52 -4.84 -11.03
CA GLN A 122 7.47 -4.13 -11.77
C GLN A 122 6.78 -3.07 -10.90
N GLY A 123 6.44 -3.42 -9.65
CA GLY A 123 5.88 -2.48 -8.68
C GLY A 123 6.81 -1.30 -8.44
N LEU A 124 8.10 -1.54 -8.23
CA LEU A 124 9.11 -0.49 -8.07
C LEU A 124 9.20 0.41 -9.32
N HIS A 125 9.22 -0.18 -10.52
CA HIS A 125 9.25 0.58 -11.77
C HIS A 125 8.05 1.53 -11.89
N LEU A 126 6.83 1.04 -11.60
CA LEU A 126 5.62 1.87 -11.63
C LEU A 126 5.69 3.02 -10.62
N ARG A 127 6.13 2.75 -9.39
CA ARG A 127 6.29 3.79 -8.35
C ARG A 127 7.32 4.85 -8.73
N LEU A 128 8.47 4.45 -9.30
CA LEU A 128 9.48 5.40 -9.79
C LEU A 128 8.95 6.25 -10.94
N ARG A 129 8.16 5.66 -11.84
CA ARG A 129 7.51 6.40 -12.92
C ARG A 129 6.53 7.44 -12.38
N ASP A 130 5.73 7.08 -11.39
CA ASP A 130 4.75 7.99 -10.76
C ASP A 130 5.46 9.16 -10.05
N ILE A 131 6.59 8.90 -9.37
CA ILE A 131 7.44 9.96 -8.79
C ILE A 131 7.94 10.91 -9.89
N GLY A 132 8.46 10.36 -11.00
CA GLY A 132 8.91 11.16 -12.13
C GLY A 132 7.79 12.04 -12.73
N GLN A 133 6.58 11.49 -12.89
CA GLN A 133 5.43 12.25 -13.36
C GLN A 133 5.02 13.36 -12.40
N TYR A 134 5.07 13.12 -11.09
CA TYR A 134 4.81 14.16 -10.09
C TYR A 134 5.83 15.30 -10.19
N LEU A 135 7.13 14.98 -10.25
CA LEU A 135 8.18 16.00 -10.39
C LEU A 135 8.03 16.80 -11.69
N GLN A 136 7.68 16.15 -12.79
CA GLN A 136 7.42 16.83 -14.06
C GLN A 136 6.28 17.86 -13.94
N LYS A 137 5.15 17.48 -13.31
CA LYS A 137 4.02 18.40 -13.08
C LYS A 137 4.35 19.58 -12.18
N VAL A 138 5.25 19.38 -11.22
CA VAL A 138 5.74 20.45 -10.35
C VAL A 138 6.65 21.41 -11.14
N LEU A 139 7.51 20.89 -12.02
CA LEU A 139 8.35 21.70 -12.92
C LEU A 139 7.50 22.49 -13.93
N ASP A 140 6.44 21.88 -14.45
CA ASP A 140 5.50 22.51 -15.39
C ASP A 140 4.53 23.49 -14.72
N HIS A 141 4.66 23.70 -13.40
CA HIS A 141 3.81 24.56 -12.56
C HIS A 141 2.31 24.19 -12.54
N GLU A 142 1.95 22.95 -12.88
CA GLU A 142 0.57 22.45 -12.80
C GLU A 142 0.14 22.12 -11.36
N LEU A 143 1.11 21.72 -10.51
CA LEU A 143 0.87 21.34 -9.12
C LEU A 143 1.78 22.12 -8.17
N PRO A 144 1.27 22.54 -6.99
CA PRO A 144 2.11 23.16 -5.97
C PRO A 144 3.11 22.15 -5.41
N VAL A 145 4.29 22.66 -5.03
CA VAL A 145 5.34 21.87 -4.40
C VAL A 145 4.88 21.38 -3.03
N ASN A 146 4.86 20.07 -2.81
CA ASN A 146 4.74 19.50 -1.47
C ASN A 146 6.13 19.21 -0.88
N HIS A 147 6.51 19.94 0.17
CA HIS A 147 7.82 19.83 0.81
C HIS A 147 8.05 18.48 1.51
N ALA A 148 7.00 17.84 2.06
CA ALA A 148 7.13 16.53 2.68
C ALA A 148 7.52 15.44 1.67
N ILE A 149 6.96 15.50 0.45
CA ILE A 149 7.31 14.56 -0.62
C ILE A 149 8.78 14.75 -1.03
N LEU A 150 9.22 15.99 -1.19
CA LEU A 150 10.61 16.28 -1.57
C LEU A 150 11.61 15.87 -0.48
N GLY A 151 11.27 16.07 0.80
CA GLY A 151 12.10 15.61 1.92
C GLY A 151 12.27 14.09 1.90
N ASN A 152 11.17 13.34 1.78
CA ASN A 152 11.22 11.88 1.67
C ASN A 152 12.05 11.42 0.45
N LEU A 153 11.96 12.14 -0.67
CA LEU A 153 12.70 11.83 -1.89
C LEU A 153 14.20 12.09 -1.71
N GLN A 154 14.57 13.17 -1.03
CA GLN A 154 15.95 13.44 -0.66
C GLN A 154 16.52 12.35 0.26
N ASP A 155 15.75 11.92 1.26
CA ASP A 155 16.13 10.82 2.15
C ASP A 155 16.34 9.51 1.39
N ILE A 156 15.47 9.20 0.43
CA ILE A 156 15.62 8.02 -0.44
C ILE A 156 16.98 8.08 -1.18
N PHE A 157 17.34 9.22 -1.76
CA PHE A 157 18.62 9.36 -2.45
C PHE A 157 19.82 9.28 -1.50
N ASN A 158 19.71 9.84 -0.30
CA ASN A 158 20.77 9.77 0.71
C ASN A 158 21.00 8.34 1.24
N LEU A 159 19.94 7.52 1.25
CA LEU A 159 19.99 6.12 1.69
C LEU A 159 20.34 5.15 0.57
N LEU A 160 20.52 5.62 -0.68
CA LEU A 160 20.94 4.73 -1.76
C LEU A 160 22.34 4.18 -1.46
N PRO A 161 22.51 2.83 -1.47
CA PRO A 161 23.81 2.24 -1.21
C PRO A 161 24.78 2.62 -2.34
N ASN A 162 25.97 3.06 -1.95
CA ASN A 162 27.06 3.27 -2.90
C ASN A 162 27.50 1.92 -3.49
N LEU A 163 26.99 1.58 -4.67
CA LEU A 163 27.32 0.36 -5.41
C LEU A 163 28.73 0.36 -6.00
N SER A 164 29.42 1.50 -5.96
CA SER A 164 30.73 1.74 -6.57
C SER A 164 31.91 1.31 -5.69
N THR A 165 31.70 1.06 -4.40
CA THR A 165 32.74 0.46 -3.57
C THR A 165 32.63 -1.05 -3.71
N PRO A 166 33.67 -1.76 -4.22
CA PRO A 166 33.65 -3.21 -4.18
C PRO A 166 33.46 -3.59 -2.71
N LYS A 167 32.36 -4.29 -2.40
CA LYS A 167 32.24 -5.00 -1.12
C LYS A 167 33.51 -5.81 -0.98
N SER A 168 34.35 -5.48 0.01
CA SER A 168 35.45 -6.34 0.40
C SER A 168 34.89 -7.75 0.52
N ALA A 169 35.38 -8.67 -0.30
CA ALA A 169 34.89 -10.04 -0.46
C ALA A 169 34.97 -10.89 0.85
N ASN A 170 35.23 -10.27 2.00
CA ASN A 170 35.29 -10.89 3.31
C ASN A 170 33.94 -10.92 4.05
N GLU A 171 32.97 -10.04 3.76
CA GLU A 171 31.69 -10.05 4.49
C GLU A 171 30.64 -11.00 3.90
N ALA A 172 30.69 -11.26 2.59
CA ALA A 172 29.78 -12.22 1.93
C ALA A 172 30.18 -13.69 2.19
N ASN A 173 31.48 -13.97 2.37
CA ASN A 173 31.96 -15.32 2.61
C ASN A 173 31.69 -15.81 4.04
N GLY A 174 31.57 -14.93 5.04
CA GLY A 174 31.28 -15.32 6.42
C GLY A 174 29.87 -15.87 6.62
N THR A 175 28.88 -15.27 5.95
CA THR A 175 27.47 -15.67 6.08
C THR A 175 27.11 -16.88 5.23
N GLU A 176 27.74 -17.07 4.06
CA GLU A 176 27.58 -18.31 3.26
C GLU A 176 28.30 -19.51 3.88
N SER A 177 29.41 -19.33 4.58
CA SER A 177 30.12 -20.45 5.20
C SER A 177 29.46 -20.92 6.50
N GLU A 178 28.92 -20.03 7.35
CA GLU A 178 28.15 -20.44 8.53
C GLU A 178 26.85 -21.17 8.19
N SER A 179 26.13 -20.73 7.14
CA SER A 179 24.88 -21.37 6.70
C SER A 179 25.10 -22.75 6.04
N ARG A 180 26.24 -22.96 5.38
CA ARG A 180 26.63 -24.28 4.83
C ARG A 180 27.14 -25.24 5.90
N ILE A 181 27.81 -24.75 6.95
CA ILE A 181 28.27 -25.60 8.05
C ILE A 181 27.10 -26.02 8.96
N ALA A 182 26.13 -25.12 9.21
CA ALA A 182 24.94 -25.44 10.01
C ALA A 182 24.01 -26.47 9.36
N SER A 183 23.95 -26.55 8.03
CA SER A 183 23.11 -27.50 7.28
C SER A 183 23.73 -28.89 7.10
N LEU A 184 25.05 -29.03 7.26
CA LEU A 184 25.73 -30.33 7.22
C LEU A 184 25.79 -31.06 8.58
N TYR A 185 25.41 -30.39 9.68
CA TYR A 185 25.53 -30.90 11.05
C TYR A 185 24.19 -31.01 11.81
N ALA A 186 23.05 -30.92 11.13
CA ALA A 186 21.75 -31.23 11.73
C ALA A 186 21.44 -32.74 11.56
N PRO A 187 21.21 -33.50 12.64
CA PRO A 187 20.84 -34.92 12.58
C PRO A 187 19.43 -35.15 12.02
#